data_AF-A0A5F0KB90-F1
#
_entry.id   AF-A0A5F0KB90-F1
#
_cell.length_a   1.000
_cell.length_b   1.000
_cell.length_c   1.000
_cell.angle_alpha   90.00
_cell.angle_beta   90.00
_cell.angle_gamma   90.00
#
_symmetry.space_group_name_H-M   'P 1'
#
loop_
_entity.id
_entity.type
_entity.pdbx_description
1 polymer ?
#
loop_
_entity_poly.entity_id
_entity_poly.type
_entity_poly.pdbx_seq_one_letter_code
_entity_poly.pdbx_strand_id
1 'polypeptide(L)'
;MNLSLVSQKPSATTTLDVLAALRRANGSGDYFREVRVTEPEQWQPSKEEAAVLLLEDDDGIWPAPVWSTSGDTLGLPVLPLLVQRQFDRPRQGPDVRDPHFYFVSNGIVLDEGELTDPACSLVLQSKLGSYFPLLSRLILLRQRQPMVLCS
;
A
#
# COMPACT_ATOMS: atom_id res chain seq x y z
N MET A 1 -13.97 1.53 -5.04
CA MET A 1 -12.70 1.03 -4.50
C MET A 1 -11.67 2.15 -4.51
N ASN A 2 -10.98 2.33 -3.38
CA ASN A 2 -9.97 3.36 -3.19
C ASN A 2 -8.60 2.72 -2.92
N LEU A 3 -7.52 3.42 -3.29
CA LEU A 3 -6.16 3.03 -2.98
C LEU A 3 -5.49 4.11 -2.14
N SER A 4 -4.98 3.73 -0.97
CA SER A 4 -4.19 4.62 -0.12
C SER A 4 -2.70 4.29 -0.25
N LEU A 5 -1.89 5.28 -0.61
CA LEU A 5 -0.45 5.26 -0.42
C LEU A 5 -0.16 5.74 1.01
N VAL A 6 0.29 4.83 1.85
CA VAL A 6 0.55 5.09 3.26
C VAL A 6 2.04 5.30 3.45
N SER A 7 2.43 6.49 3.91
CA SER A 7 3.82 6.87 4.10
C SER A 7 3.98 7.67 5.38
N GLN A 8 5.06 7.42 6.12
CA GLN A 8 5.45 8.25 7.26
C GLN A 8 5.91 9.66 6.83
N LYS A 9 6.19 9.87 5.54
CA LYS A 9 6.62 11.15 4.96
C LYS A 9 5.75 11.48 3.74
N PRO A 10 4.48 11.88 3.93
CA PRO A 10 3.53 12.09 2.84
C PRO A 10 3.98 13.16 1.84
N SER A 11 4.74 14.15 2.31
CA SER A 11 5.24 15.28 1.52
C SER A 11 6.64 15.06 0.94
N ALA A 12 7.29 13.91 1.20
CA ALA A 12 8.60 13.62 0.63
C ALA A 12 8.51 13.42 -0.89
N THR A 13 9.55 13.85 -1.61
CA THR A 13 9.66 13.70 -3.07
C THR A 13 9.42 12.26 -3.51
N THR A 14 10.06 11.30 -2.82
CA THR A 14 9.89 9.86 -3.02
C THR A 14 8.42 9.43 -2.96
N THR A 15 7.67 9.90 -1.95
CA THR A 15 6.24 9.59 -1.80
C THR A 15 5.42 10.19 -2.95
N LEU A 16 5.74 11.41 -3.38
CA LEU A 16 5.05 12.07 -4.48
C LEU A 16 5.33 11.39 -5.83
N ASP A 17 6.56 10.92 -6.05
CA ASP A 17 6.95 10.19 -7.27
C ASP A 17 6.26 8.83 -7.35
N VAL A 18 6.21 8.10 -6.22
CA VAL A 18 5.44 6.86 -6.10
C VAL A 18 3.95 7.10 -6.32
N LEU A 19 3.38 8.17 -5.73
CA LEU A 19 1.99 8.54 -5.96
C LEU A 19 1.70 8.80 -7.44
N ALA A 20 2.60 9.50 -8.13
CA ALA A 20 2.50 9.73 -9.57
C ALA A 20 2.56 8.41 -10.36
N ALA A 21 3.47 7.50 -10.00
CA ALA A 21 3.56 6.18 -10.62
C ALA A 21 2.29 5.34 -10.41
N LEU A 22 1.72 5.33 -9.20
CA LEU A 22 0.47 4.64 -8.89
C LEU A 22 -0.71 5.19 -9.71
N ARG A 23 -0.81 6.52 -9.83
CA ARG A 23 -1.85 7.17 -10.63
C ARG A 23 -1.74 6.82 -12.12
N ARG A 24 -0.52 6.82 -12.67
CA ARG A 24 -0.26 6.41 -14.07
C ARG A 24 -0.60 4.93 -14.29
N ALA A 25 -0.16 4.05 -13.39
CA ALA A 25 -0.49 2.63 -13.45
C ALA A 25 -2.01 2.40 -13.38
N ASN A 26 -2.73 3.21 -12.59
CA ASN A 26 -4.18 3.06 -12.41
C ASN A 26 -4.95 3.49 -13.65
N GLY A 27 -4.52 4.57 -14.31
CA GLY A 27 -5.15 5.05 -15.56
C GLY A 27 -5.07 4.06 -16.73
N SER A 28 -4.30 2.98 -16.62
CA SER A 28 -4.25 1.92 -17.64
C SER A 28 -5.37 0.88 -17.51
N GLY A 29 -6.11 0.86 -16.39
CA GLY A 29 -7.17 -0.13 -16.16
C GLY A 29 -8.31 0.30 -15.24
N ASP A 30 -8.29 1.53 -14.73
CA ASP A 30 -9.34 2.16 -13.91
C ASP A 30 -9.82 1.33 -12.71
N TYR A 31 -8.91 0.58 -12.09
CA TYR A 31 -9.23 -0.30 -10.95
C TYR A 31 -9.67 0.47 -9.70
N PHE A 32 -9.04 1.62 -9.46
CA PHE A 32 -9.32 2.46 -8.30
C PHE A 32 -9.91 3.80 -8.74
N ARG A 33 -10.94 4.24 -8.03
CA ARG A 33 -11.58 5.54 -8.27
C ARG A 33 -10.67 6.68 -7.83
N GLU A 34 -9.97 6.49 -6.71
CA GLU A 34 -9.12 7.48 -6.10
C GLU A 34 -7.84 6.85 -5.58
N VAL A 35 -6.72 7.54 -5.82
CA VAL A 35 -5.41 7.23 -5.23
C VAL A 35 -4.96 8.43 -4.39
N ARG A 36 -4.91 8.22 -3.07
CA ARG A 36 -4.62 9.26 -2.07
C ARG A 36 -3.39 8.91 -1.24
N VAL A 37 -2.73 9.94 -0.72
CA VAL A 37 -1.64 9.80 0.26
C VAL A 37 -2.18 10.04 1.66
N THR A 38 -1.70 9.27 2.63
CA THR A 38 -2.07 9.41 4.03
C THR A 38 -0.92 8.97 4.94
N GLU A 39 -0.89 9.54 6.15
CA GLU A 39 0.03 9.13 7.21
C GLU A 39 -0.55 7.94 7.99
N PRO A 40 0.27 6.96 8.40
CA PRO A 40 -0.21 5.81 9.15
C PRO A 40 -1.08 6.15 10.38
N GLU A 41 -0.72 7.21 11.12
CA GLU A 41 -1.43 7.61 12.36
C GLU A 41 -2.82 8.21 12.10
N GLN A 42 -3.01 8.82 10.95
CA GLN A 42 -4.27 9.47 10.54
C GLN A 42 -5.12 8.55 9.67
N TRP A 43 -4.58 7.40 9.28
CA TRP A 43 -5.18 6.53 8.30
C TRP A 43 -6.28 5.66 8.92
N GLN A 44 -7.50 5.87 8.44
CA GLN A 44 -8.67 5.06 8.77
C GLN A 44 -9.23 4.44 7.48
N PRO A 45 -8.77 3.22 7.10
CA PRO A 45 -9.16 2.60 5.86
C PRO A 45 -10.63 2.15 5.89
N SER A 46 -11.33 2.40 4.80
CA SER A 46 -12.69 1.88 4.60
C SER A 46 -12.69 0.40 4.20
N LYS A 47 -13.86 -0.24 4.18
CA LYS A 47 -14.00 -1.63 3.69
C LYS A 47 -13.73 -1.76 2.19
N GLU A 48 -13.86 -0.68 1.43
CA GLU A 48 -13.65 -0.66 -0.02
C GLU A 48 -12.23 -0.23 -0.44
N GLU A 49 -11.28 -0.37 0.47
CA GLU A 49 -9.96 0.19 0.33
C GLU A 49 -8.89 -0.88 0.32
N ALA A 50 -7.87 -0.64 -0.50
CA ALA A 50 -6.59 -1.31 -0.43
C ALA A 50 -5.51 -0.28 -0.16
N ALA A 51 -4.32 -0.74 0.20
CA ALA A 51 -3.20 0.16 0.43
C ALA A 51 -1.89 -0.31 -0.19
N VAL A 52 -1.06 0.68 -0.49
CA VAL A 52 0.37 0.49 -0.72
C VAL A 52 1.09 1.08 0.48
N LEU A 53 1.89 0.26 1.17
CA LEU A 53 2.66 0.69 2.33
C LEU A 53 4.04 1.09 1.84
N LEU A 54 4.34 2.38 1.83
CA LEU A 54 5.65 2.90 1.44
C LEU A 54 6.60 2.80 2.63
N LEU A 55 7.55 1.88 2.53
CA LEU A 55 8.58 1.64 3.53
C LEU A 55 9.88 2.26 3.02
N GLU A 56 10.28 3.36 3.64
CA GLU A 56 11.57 4.02 3.39
C GLU A 56 12.61 3.54 4.41
N ASP A 57 13.91 3.64 4.08
CA ASP A 57 15.02 3.36 4.99
C ASP A 57 15.16 4.43 6.11
N ASP A 58 14.10 4.71 6.86
CA ASP A 58 14.15 5.58 8.04
C ASP A 58 14.11 4.78 9.35
N ASP A 59 14.64 5.37 10.42
CA ASP A 59 14.83 4.74 11.73
C ASP A 59 13.52 4.68 12.57
N GLY A 60 12.40 5.14 12.00
CA GLY A 60 11.11 5.25 12.67
C GLY A 60 10.32 3.93 12.70
N ILE A 61 9.92 3.51 13.90
CA ILE A 61 9.03 2.36 14.09
C ILE A 61 7.73 2.57 13.34
N TRP A 62 7.34 1.60 12.52
CA TRP A 62 6.04 1.61 11.87
C TRP A 62 4.95 1.61 12.94
N PRO A 63 4.06 2.62 12.98
CA PRO A 63 3.10 2.72 14.06
C PRO A 63 2.05 1.62 13.96
N ALA A 64 1.55 1.20 15.13
CA ALA A 64 0.46 0.25 15.19
C ALA A 64 -0.82 0.85 14.55
N PRO A 65 -1.64 0.05 13.86
CA PRO A 65 -2.93 0.49 13.35
C PRO A 65 -3.80 1.07 14.47
N VAL A 66 -4.31 2.29 14.26
CA VAL A 66 -5.23 2.94 15.22
C VAL A 66 -6.71 2.55 15.01
N TRP A 67 -6.99 1.83 13.92
CA TRP A 67 -8.32 1.39 13.54
C TRP A 67 -8.49 -0.10 13.87
N SER A 68 -9.71 -0.52 14.20
CA SER A 68 -9.96 -1.90 14.61
C SER A 68 -10.18 -2.85 13.43
N THR A 69 -9.68 -4.09 13.55
CA THR A 69 -10.12 -5.22 12.71
C THR A 69 -11.63 -5.35 12.82
N SER A 70 -12.35 -4.97 11.77
CA SER A 70 -13.80 -4.79 11.77
C SER A 70 -14.54 -6.13 11.70
N GLY A 71 -14.23 -7.12 12.55
CA GLY A 71 -14.80 -8.47 12.49
C GLY A 71 -14.63 -9.20 11.15
N ASP A 72 -13.88 -8.60 10.22
CA ASP A 72 -13.63 -9.11 8.89
C ASP A 72 -12.67 -10.31 9.03
N THR A 73 -12.95 -11.41 8.31
CA THR A 73 -12.06 -12.57 8.27
C THR A 73 -10.86 -12.34 7.36
N LEU A 74 -10.93 -11.32 6.49
CA LEU A 74 -9.83 -10.85 5.66
C LEU A 74 -9.41 -9.46 6.11
N GLY A 75 -8.15 -9.33 6.54
CA GLY A 75 -7.53 -8.04 6.82
C GLY A 75 -7.49 -7.13 5.57
N LEU A 76 -7.08 -5.88 5.78
CA LEU A 76 -6.98 -4.90 4.71
C LEU A 76 -5.93 -5.36 3.67
N PRO A 77 -6.29 -5.47 2.38
CA PRO A 77 -5.35 -5.82 1.33
C PRO A 77 -4.26 -4.76 1.20
N VAL A 78 -3.00 -5.17 1.40
CA VAL A 78 -1.85 -4.28 1.34
C VAL A 78 -0.73 -4.82 0.47
N LEU A 79 -0.08 -3.90 -0.25
CA LEU A 79 1.12 -4.15 -1.03
C LEU A 79 2.28 -3.35 -0.42
N PRO A 80 3.30 -4.00 0.16
CA PRO A 80 4.50 -3.30 0.60
C PRO A 80 5.29 -2.78 -0.60
N LEU A 81 5.77 -1.55 -0.51
CA LEU A 81 6.65 -0.93 -1.48
C LEU A 81 7.85 -0.36 -0.73
N LEU A 82 9.01 -0.93 -0.98
CA LEU A 82 10.23 -0.65 -0.24
C LEU A 82 11.14 0.19 -1.10
N VAL A 83 11.44 1.41 -0.66
CA VAL A 83 12.41 2.29 -1.33
C VAL A 83 13.72 2.25 -0.56
N GLN A 84 14.73 1.66 -1.19
CA GLN A 84 16.08 1.58 -0.65
C GLN A 84 16.88 2.81 -1.03
N ARG A 85 17.48 3.42 -0.01
CA ARG A 85 18.50 4.46 -0.15
C ARG A 85 19.90 3.89 0.12
N GLN A 86 20.01 2.89 1.01
CA GLN A 86 21.27 2.23 1.37
C GLN A 86 21.05 0.74 1.66
N PHE A 87 21.89 -0.12 1.11
CA PHE A 87 21.70 -1.58 1.08
C PHE A 87 21.73 -2.32 2.43
N ASP A 88 21.99 -1.65 3.55
CA ASP A 88 22.37 -2.32 4.82
C ASP A 88 21.49 -2.04 6.05
N ARG A 89 20.36 -1.33 5.93
CA ARG A 89 19.49 -1.08 7.09
C ARG A 89 18.31 -2.06 7.19
N PRO A 90 18.02 -2.58 8.40
CA PRO A 90 16.83 -3.39 8.62
C PRO A 90 15.59 -2.50 8.48
N ARG A 91 14.75 -2.84 7.51
CA ARG A 91 13.51 -2.12 7.18
C ARG A 91 12.50 -2.24 8.33
N GLN A 92 11.85 -1.14 8.67
CA GLN A 92 10.77 -1.10 9.64
C GLN A 92 9.43 -0.93 8.90
N GLY A 93 8.58 -1.95 8.98
CA GLY A 93 7.23 -1.97 8.43
C GLY A 93 6.29 -2.67 9.40
N PRO A 94 4.98 -2.72 9.12
CA PRO A 94 4.05 -3.41 10.00
C PRO A 94 4.40 -4.90 10.09
N ASP A 95 4.13 -5.50 11.25
CA ASP A 95 4.31 -6.94 11.45
C ASP A 95 3.44 -7.71 10.44
N VAL A 96 4.05 -8.61 9.69
CA VAL A 96 3.33 -9.45 8.70
C VAL A 96 2.27 -10.35 9.34
N ARG A 97 2.35 -10.55 10.66
CA ARG A 97 1.41 -11.32 11.46
C ARG A 97 0.25 -10.47 12.00
N ASP A 98 0.28 -9.15 11.77
CA ASP A 98 -0.77 -8.25 12.22
C ASP A 98 -2.09 -8.57 11.48
N PRO A 99 -3.17 -8.96 12.19
CA PRO A 99 -4.43 -9.33 11.58
C PRO A 99 -5.14 -8.16 10.87
N HIS A 100 -4.74 -6.91 11.11
CA HIS A 100 -5.27 -5.77 10.38
C HIS A 100 -4.90 -5.83 8.89
N PHE A 101 -3.84 -6.53 8.51
CA PHE A 101 -3.32 -6.52 7.16
C PHE A 101 -3.42 -7.89 6.47
N TYR A 102 -3.65 -7.85 5.16
CA TYR A 102 -3.51 -8.98 4.26
C TYR A 102 -2.49 -8.65 3.18
N PHE A 103 -1.26 -9.13 3.36
CA PHE A 103 -0.14 -8.86 2.46
C PHE A 103 -0.25 -9.65 1.16
N VAL A 104 -0.34 -8.96 0.02
CA VAL A 104 -0.54 -9.60 -1.29
C VAL A 104 0.75 -10.05 -1.97
N SER A 105 1.90 -9.63 -1.44
CA SER A 105 3.23 -10.03 -1.89
C SER A 105 4.25 -9.82 -0.77
N ASN A 106 5.49 -10.30 -1.00
CA ASN A 106 6.64 -10.00 -0.14
C ASN A 106 7.12 -8.53 -0.25
N GLY A 107 6.43 -7.72 -1.05
CA GLY A 107 6.77 -6.35 -1.34
C GLY A 107 7.52 -6.17 -2.66
N ILE A 108 7.42 -4.96 -3.19
CA ILE A 108 8.23 -4.51 -4.34
C ILE A 108 9.41 -3.73 -3.77
N VAL A 109 10.63 -4.07 -4.18
CA VAL A 109 11.82 -3.30 -3.84
C VAL A 109 12.12 -2.34 -4.99
N LEU A 110 12.43 -1.10 -4.64
CA LEU A 110 12.83 -0.01 -5.52
C LEU A 110 14.10 0.63 -4.98
N ASP A 111 14.99 1.01 -5.89
CA ASP A 111 16.06 1.95 -5.58
C ASP A 111 15.50 3.39 -5.70
N GLU A 112 15.86 4.28 -4.78
CA GLU A 112 15.50 5.69 -4.90
C GLU A 112 16.03 6.33 -6.19
N GLY A 113 17.22 5.92 -6.64
CA GLY A 113 17.77 6.37 -7.93
C GLY A 113 16.92 5.96 -9.12
N GLU A 114 16.29 4.78 -9.07
CA GLU A 114 15.41 4.26 -10.12
C GLU A 114 14.10 5.04 -10.25
N LEU A 115 13.62 5.70 -9.20
CA LEU A 115 12.42 6.54 -9.27
C LEU A 115 12.60 7.76 -10.17
N THR A 116 13.84 8.24 -10.31
CA THR A 116 14.17 9.39 -11.16
C THR A 116 14.35 9.02 -12.64
N ASP A 117 14.57 7.75 -12.96
CA ASP A 117 14.73 7.26 -14.34
C ASP A 117 13.35 6.98 -14.98
N PRO A 118 13.03 7.60 -16.14
CA PRO A 118 11.80 7.32 -16.88
C PRO A 118 11.61 5.85 -17.28
N ALA A 119 12.67 5.12 -17.58
CA ALA A 119 12.59 3.71 -17.97
C ALA A 119 12.23 2.82 -16.77
N CYS A 120 12.86 3.05 -15.62
CA CYS A 120 12.54 2.36 -14.37
C CYS A 120 11.14 2.71 -13.87
N SER A 121 10.69 3.96 -14.07
CA SER A 121 9.32 4.38 -13.82
C SER A 121 8.28 3.56 -14.60
N LEU A 122 8.58 3.11 -15.83
CA LEU A 122 7.67 2.25 -16.62
C LEU A 122 7.64 0.81 -16.06
N VAL A 123 8.79 0.28 -15.65
CA VAL A 123 8.86 -1.05 -15.01
C VAL A 123 8.09 -1.05 -13.70
N LEU A 124 8.25 -0.02 -12.88
CA LEU A 124 7.48 0.16 -11.65
C LEU A 124 5.98 0.24 -11.96
N GLN A 125 5.57 1.04 -12.94
CA GLN A 125 4.16 1.13 -13.35
C GLN A 125 3.60 -0.22 -13.78
N SER A 126 4.34 -1.00 -14.58
CA SER A 126 3.93 -2.34 -15.00
C SER A 126 3.80 -3.30 -13.81
N LYS A 127 4.76 -3.26 -12.88
CA LYS A 127 4.70 -4.07 -11.65
C LYS A 127 3.48 -3.70 -10.82
N LEU A 128 3.27 -2.41 -10.53
CA LEU A 128 2.11 -1.92 -9.79
C LEU A 128 0.79 -2.32 -10.47
N GLY A 129 0.71 -2.13 -11.79
CA GLY A 129 -0.46 -2.49 -12.58
C GLY A 129 -0.80 -3.99 -12.51
N SER A 130 0.19 -4.87 -12.40
CA SER A 130 -0.04 -6.31 -12.23
C SER A 130 -0.71 -6.69 -10.89
N TYR A 131 -0.55 -5.86 -9.85
CA TYR A 131 -1.16 -6.10 -8.54
C TYR A 131 -2.56 -5.48 -8.39
N PHE A 132 -2.94 -4.52 -9.22
CA PHE A 132 -4.24 -3.84 -9.12
C PHE A 132 -5.45 -4.78 -9.31
N PRO A 133 -5.45 -5.74 -10.27
CA PRO A 133 -6.49 -6.76 -10.35
C PRO A 133 -6.61 -7.61 -9.07
N LEU A 134 -5.47 -7.91 -8.43
CA LEU A 134 -5.44 -8.72 -7.21
C LEU A 134 -6.00 -7.92 -6.02
N LEU A 135 -5.52 -6.69 -5.82
CA LEU A 135 -6.00 -5.81 -4.76
C LEU A 135 -7.51 -5.54 -4.90
N SER A 136 -7.98 -5.21 -6.10
CA SER A 136 -9.41 -5.00 -6.35
C SER A 136 -10.24 -6.25 -6.05
N ARG A 137 -9.78 -7.44 -6.44
CA ARG A 137 -10.47 -8.69 -6.13
C ARG A 137 -10.52 -8.99 -4.63
N LEU A 138 -9.45 -8.69 -3.89
CA LEU A 138 -9.42 -8.87 -2.44
C LEU A 138 -10.35 -7.89 -1.72
N ILE A 139 -10.46 -6.64 -2.19
CA ILE A 139 -11.46 -5.70 -1.69
C ILE A 139 -12.87 -6.26 -1.89
N LEU A 140 -13.20 -6.76 -3.08
CA LEU A 140 -14.51 -7.36 -3.36
C LEU A 140 -14.79 -8.59 -2.48
N LEU A 141 -13.77 -9.40 -2.18
CA LEU A 141 -13.90 -10.53 -1.26
C LEU A 141 -14.18 -10.05 0.17
N ARG A 142 -13.44 -9.04 0.65
CA ARG A 142 -13.65 -8.42 1.97
C ARG A 142 -15.05 -7.83 2.11
N GLN A 143 -15.55 -7.15 1.07
CA GLN A 143 -16.91 -6.58 1.05
C GLN A 143 -18.01 -7.64 1.11
N ARG A 144 -17.77 -8.82 0.55
CA ARG A 144 -18.73 -9.93 0.53
C ARG A 144 -18.77 -10.73 1.82
N GLN A 145 -17.87 -10.44 2.76
CA GLN A 145 -17.88 -11.13 4.05
C GLN A 145 -19.14 -10.70 4.81
N PRO A 146 -19.97 -11.67 5.24
CA PRO A 146 -21.13 -11.34 6.04
C PRO A 146 -20.64 -10.62 7.30
N MET A 147 -21.29 -9.50 7.65
CA MET A 147 -21.19 -9.00 9.02
C MET A 147 -21.64 -10.15 9.89
N VAL A 148 -20.69 -10.75 10.63
CA VAL A 148 -21.05 -11.70 11.67
C VAL A 148 -21.90 -10.89 12.65
N LEU A 149 -23.21 -11.10 12.59
CA LEU A 149 -24.15 -10.66 13.60
C LEU A 149 -23.74 -11.39 14.88
N CYS A 150 -22.86 -10.78 15.67
CA CYS A 150 -22.64 -11.20 17.03
C CYS A 150 -23.95 -10.89 17.78
N SER A 151 -24.73 -11.95 18.00
CA SER A 151 -25.81 -12.05 18.98
C SER A 151 -25.28 -11.96 20.41
#